data_AF-A0A496ARH9-F1
#
_entry.id   AF-A0A496ARH9-F1
#
_cell.length_a   1.000
_cell.length_b   1.000
_cell.length_c   1.000
_cell.angle_alpha   90.00
_cell.angle_beta   90.00
_cell.angle_gamma   90.00
#
_symmetry.space_group_name_H-M   'P 1'
#
loop_
_entity.id
_entity.type
_entity.pdbx_description
1 polymer ?
#
loop_
_entity_poly.entity_id
_entity_poly.type
_entity_poly.pdbx_seq_one_letter_code
_entity_poly.pdbx_strand_id
1 'polypeptide(L)'
;MTGYPAILFVSPDGGLIKHHKGFAPPKQFLPVIEEAIKLEADFQEKLAKFENMPDDLPLNREMAKLYLQRYQIEKAEPILEKMPDDVDLNRDFAIYYLSQNEFEKAILIKEKMPDDIILNYEFVKVYLSKNQFGEALIISDTILALDPKNDSGILPDMHYEIALSHARMIQRSTEELRQGYFDIAVTHFQMVIDKYPDNMRNEVSQLYLGVTYSLVGKYDTSIEVLEKLINHTSDVNIKKRAEENLISIRQSAADAAGNN
;
A
#
# COMPACT_ATOMS: atom_id res chain seq x y z
N MET A 1 -4.61 14.23 -5.91
CA MET A 1 -6.10 14.20 -5.91
C MET A 1 -6.57 13.28 -7.02
N THR A 2 -7.49 12.35 -6.74
CA THR A 2 -8.06 11.42 -7.74
C THR A 2 -9.57 11.63 -7.84
N GLY A 3 -10.03 12.36 -8.86
CA GLY A 3 -11.46 12.61 -9.14
C GLY A 3 -11.77 14.09 -9.44
N TYR A 4 -12.38 14.36 -10.59
CA TYR A 4 -12.82 15.69 -11.02
C TYR A 4 -14.32 15.68 -11.38
N PRO A 5 -15.09 16.74 -11.03
CA PRO A 5 -14.70 17.90 -10.23
C PRO A 5 -14.47 17.55 -8.75
N ALA A 6 -13.79 18.43 -8.00
CA ALA A 6 -13.61 18.31 -6.56
C ALA A 6 -13.86 19.65 -5.88
N ILE A 7 -14.44 19.62 -4.68
CA ILE A 7 -14.70 20.79 -3.84
C ILE A 7 -13.83 20.66 -2.58
N LEU A 8 -13.09 21.72 -2.27
CA LEU A 8 -12.19 21.78 -1.11
C LEU A 8 -12.77 22.74 -0.08
N PHE A 9 -12.85 22.29 1.16
CA PHE A 9 -13.14 23.12 2.32
C PHE A 9 -11.81 23.39 3.00
N VAL A 10 -11.46 24.67 3.07
CA VAL A 10 -10.20 25.14 3.65
C VAL A 10 -10.49 26.19 4.70
N SER A 11 -9.71 26.16 5.77
CA SER A 11 -9.74 27.20 6.79
C SER A 11 -9.07 28.48 6.29
N PRO A 12 -9.33 29.62 6.95
CA PRO A 12 -8.68 30.89 6.60
C PRO A 12 -7.15 30.83 6.60
N ASP A 13 -6.56 29.93 7.40
CA ASP A 13 -5.12 29.70 7.52
C ASP A 13 -4.59 28.65 6.51
N GLY A 14 -5.40 28.27 5.53
CA GLY A 14 -5.03 27.33 4.47
C GLY A 14 -5.11 25.85 4.84
N GLY A 15 -5.47 25.51 6.09
CA GLY A 15 -5.62 24.12 6.51
C GLY A 15 -6.79 23.42 5.80
N LEU A 16 -6.57 22.23 5.25
CA LEU A 16 -7.64 21.46 4.61
C LEU A 16 -8.59 20.90 5.67
N ILE A 17 -9.86 21.28 5.63
CA ILE A 17 -10.90 20.74 6.50
C ILE A 17 -11.38 19.38 5.94
N LYS A 18 -11.79 19.39 4.67
CA LYS A 18 -12.32 18.22 3.97
C LYS A 18 -12.27 18.45 2.45
N HIS A 19 -12.30 17.35 1.69
CA HIS A 19 -12.58 17.39 0.25
C HIS A 19 -13.82 16.55 -0.09
N HIS A 20 -14.57 16.99 -1.09
CA HIS A 20 -15.68 16.24 -1.68
C HIS A 20 -15.36 15.98 -3.17
N LYS A 21 -15.50 14.71 -3.59
CA LYS A 21 -15.25 14.29 -4.97
C LYS A 21 -16.56 14.15 -5.73
N GLY A 22 -16.56 14.62 -6.97
CA GLY A 22 -17.72 14.54 -7.85
C GLY A 22 -18.65 15.73 -7.74
N PHE A 23 -19.69 15.72 -8.57
CA PHE A 23 -20.73 16.74 -8.57
C PHE A 23 -21.78 16.44 -7.49
N ALA A 24 -22.07 17.42 -6.65
CA ALA A 24 -23.16 17.35 -5.67
C ALA A 24 -24.20 18.45 -5.94
N PRO A 25 -25.44 18.09 -6.32
CA PRO A 25 -26.56 19.03 -6.35
C PRO A 25 -26.83 19.63 -4.95
N PRO A 26 -27.49 20.80 -4.85
CA PRO A 26 -27.65 21.53 -3.58
C PRO A 26 -28.14 20.70 -2.39
N LYS A 27 -29.15 19.83 -2.59
CA LYS A 27 -29.69 18.96 -1.52
C LYS A 27 -28.68 17.92 -1.02
N GLN A 28 -27.82 17.42 -1.90
CA GLN A 28 -26.78 16.44 -1.56
C GLN A 28 -25.51 17.13 -1.05
N PHE A 29 -25.30 18.39 -1.41
CA PHE A 29 -24.16 19.19 -0.98
C PHE A 29 -24.33 19.78 0.43
N LEU A 30 -25.58 20.06 0.86
CA LEU A 30 -25.86 20.57 2.20
C LEU A 30 -25.20 19.75 3.34
N PRO A 31 -25.37 18.42 3.44
CA PRO A 31 -24.72 17.64 4.50
C PRO A 31 -23.18 17.67 4.40
N VAL A 32 -22.62 17.86 3.21
CA VAL A 32 -21.16 18.00 3.02
C VAL A 32 -20.65 19.30 3.65
N ILE A 33 -21.39 20.40 3.47
CA ILE A 33 -21.06 21.69 4.10
C ILE A 33 -21.24 21.60 5.61
N GLU A 34 -22.35 21.03 6.09
CA GLU A 34 -22.62 20.90 7.54
C GLU A 34 -21.53 20.10 8.24
N GLU A 35 -21.08 19.01 7.63
CA GLU A 35 -19.96 18.23 8.15
C GLU A 35 -18.66 19.03 8.15
N ALA A 36 -18.35 19.78 7.09
CA ALA A 36 -17.16 20.63 7.05
C ALA A 36 -17.18 21.71 8.14
N ILE A 37 -18.33 22.36 8.37
CA ILE A 37 -18.50 23.34 9.45
C ILE A 37 -18.27 22.69 10.82
N LYS A 38 -18.83 21.49 11.04
CA LYS A 38 -18.64 20.75 12.28
C LYS A 38 -17.17 20.39 12.50
N LEU A 39 -16.51 19.83 11.50
CA LEU A 39 -15.09 19.46 11.57
C LEU A 39 -14.21 20.68 11.89
N GLU A 40 -14.53 21.83 11.33
CA GLU A 40 -13.80 23.06 11.65
C GLU A 40 -14.07 23.54 13.07
N ALA A 41 -15.33 23.51 13.53
CA ALA A 41 -15.65 23.87 14.91
C ALA A 41 -14.93 22.96 15.93
N ASP A 42 -14.96 21.64 15.70
CA ASP A 42 -14.28 20.64 16.54
C ASP A 42 -12.76 20.89 16.57
N PHE A 43 -12.16 21.27 15.43
CA PHE A 43 -10.75 21.62 15.34
C PHE A 43 -10.43 22.91 16.12
N GLN A 44 -11.23 23.96 15.97
CA GLN A 44 -11.03 25.23 16.68
C GLN A 44 -11.17 25.08 18.21
N GLU A 45 -12.09 24.23 18.69
CA GLU A 45 -12.20 23.91 20.11
C GLU A 45 -10.93 23.22 20.64
N LYS A 46 -10.39 22.27 19.87
CA LYS A 46 -9.14 21.58 20.24
C LYS A 46 -7.94 22.51 20.19
N LEU A 47 -7.86 23.39 19.18
CA LEU A 47 -6.81 24.40 19.07
C LEU A 47 -6.78 25.31 20.30
N ALA A 48 -7.95 25.79 20.74
CA ALA A 48 -8.05 26.62 21.94
C ALA A 48 -7.59 25.87 23.21
N LYS A 49 -7.89 24.57 23.33
CA LYS A 49 -7.39 23.75 24.45
C LYS A 49 -5.86 23.61 24.38
N PHE A 50 -5.32 23.33 23.21
CA PHE A 50 -3.89 23.17 22.97
C PHE A 50 -3.10 24.43 23.33
N GLU A 51 -3.60 25.60 22.96
CA GLU A 51 -2.98 26.90 23.32
C GLU A 51 -2.91 27.13 24.84
N ASN A 52 -3.89 26.60 25.60
CA ASN A 52 -3.93 26.73 27.05
C ASN A 52 -3.22 25.60 27.81
N MET A 53 -2.90 24.50 27.13
CA MET A 53 -2.30 23.29 27.71
C MET A 53 -1.12 22.78 26.86
N PRO A 54 -0.05 23.58 26.67
CA PRO A 54 1.02 23.28 25.71
C PRO A 54 1.88 22.05 26.08
N ASP A 55 1.79 21.57 27.32
CA ASP A 55 2.57 20.43 27.83
C ASP A 55 1.75 19.13 27.94
N ASP A 56 0.48 19.14 27.52
CA ASP A 56 -0.36 17.94 27.50
C ASP A 56 0.04 17.03 26.32
N LEU A 57 0.80 15.97 26.63
CA LEU A 57 1.34 15.05 25.63
C LEU A 57 0.26 14.36 24.76
N PRO A 58 -0.82 13.77 25.31
CA PRO A 58 -1.94 13.27 24.52
C PRO A 58 -2.52 14.32 23.56
N LEU A 59 -2.75 15.55 24.03
CA LEU A 59 -3.30 16.63 23.22
C LEU A 59 -2.33 17.08 22.13
N ASN A 60 -1.04 17.19 22.47
CA ASN A 60 0.02 17.52 21.52
C ASN A 60 0.09 16.49 20.39
N ARG A 61 0.06 15.20 20.73
CA ARG A 61 -0.01 14.10 19.74
C ARG A 61 -1.21 14.27 18.81
N GLU A 62 -2.38 14.51 19.37
CA GLU A 62 -3.61 14.66 18.60
C GLU A 62 -3.55 15.88 17.66
N MET A 63 -3.06 17.02 18.16
CA MET A 63 -2.92 18.23 17.36
C MET A 63 -1.91 18.08 16.24
N ALA A 64 -0.78 17.40 16.48
CA ALA A 64 0.20 17.12 15.43
C ALA A 64 -0.41 16.27 14.30
N LYS A 65 -1.16 15.21 14.64
CA LYS A 65 -1.87 14.39 13.65
C LYS A 65 -2.93 15.19 12.88
N LEU A 66 -3.68 16.06 13.56
CA LEU A 66 -4.65 16.95 12.92
C LEU A 66 -3.95 17.91 11.95
N TYR A 67 -2.84 18.54 12.35
CA TYR A 67 -2.08 19.40 11.46
C TYR A 67 -1.55 18.65 10.22
N LEU A 68 -1.05 17.42 10.37
CA LEU A 68 -0.66 16.58 9.23
C LEU A 68 -1.83 16.33 8.26
N GLN A 69 -2.99 15.92 8.79
CA GLN A 69 -4.20 15.65 7.99
C GLN A 69 -4.69 16.89 7.22
N ARG A 70 -4.46 18.07 7.81
CA ARG A 70 -4.83 19.37 7.26
C ARG A 70 -3.76 19.96 6.33
N TYR A 71 -2.68 19.21 6.04
CA TYR A 71 -1.53 19.64 5.24
C TYR A 71 -0.79 20.86 5.83
N GLN A 72 -0.79 21.01 7.15
CA GLN A 72 -0.14 22.09 7.87
C GLN A 72 1.15 21.60 8.54
N ILE A 73 2.07 21.08 7.73
CA ILE A 73 3.32 20.44 8.22
C ILE A 73 4.16 21.38 9.08
N GLU A 74 4.22 22.67 8.73
CA GLU A 74 4.97 23.70 9.47
C GLU A 74 4.48 23.88 10.92
N LYS A 75 3.21 23.58 11.19
CA LYS A 75 2.63 23.60 12.55
C LYS A 75 2.82 22.27 13.28
N ALA A 76 2.95 21.18 12.55
CA ALA A 76 3.08 19.84 13.10
C ALA A 76 4.54 19.54 13.54
N GLU A 77 5.54 19.92 12.73
CA GLU A 77 6.96 19.61 12.97
C GLU A 77 7.47 20.05 14.36
N PRO A 78 7.16 21.26 14.87
CA PRO A 78 7.59 21.66 16.22
C PRO A 78 7.03 20.79 17.34
N ILE A 79 5.89 20.12 17.10
CA ILE A 79 5.30 19.19 18.07
C ILE A 79 6.03 17.84 18.02
N LEU A 80 6.38 17.36 16.82
CA LEU A 80 7.20 16.16 16.65
C LEU A 80 8.53 16.28 17.37
N GLU A 81 9.20 17.44 17.28
CA GLU A 81 10.49 17.69 17.96
C GLU A 81 10.40 17.55 19.48
N LYS A 82 9.24 17.86 20.07
CA LYS A 82 8.97 17.71 21.51
C LYS A 82 8.60 16.29 21.91
N MET A 83 8.31 15.43 20.94
CA MET A 83 7.83 14.06 21.15
C MET A 83 8.70 13.03 20.39
N PRO A 84 10.04 13.06 20.56
CA PRO A 84 10.94 12.24 19.75
C PRO A 84 10.74 10.73 19.97
N ASP A 85 10.25 10.32 21.14
CA ASP A 85 10.06 8.91 21.51
C ASP A 85 8.66 8.37 21.19
N ASP A 86 7.78 9.21 20.64
CA ASP A 86 6.42 8.82 20.29
C ASP A 86 6.40 8.03 18.98
N VAL A 87 6.43 6.70 19.08
CA VAL A 87 6.53 5.79 17.93
C VAL A 87 5.41 6.02 16.92
N ASP A 88 4.16 6.13 17.39
CA ASP A 88 3.01 6.30 16.49
C ASP A 88 3.04 7.65 15.78
N LEU A 89 3.41 8.73 16.48
CA LEU A 89 3.52 10.04 15.87
C LEU A 89 4.65 10.10 14.84
N ASN A 90 5.84 9.60 15.21
CA ASN A 90 6.98 9.53 14.29
C ASN A 90 6.62 8.71 13.04
N ARG A 91 5.93 7.58 13.20
CA ARG A 91 5.45 6.76 12.08
C ARG A 91 4.53 7.56 11.16
N ASP A 92 3.55 8.27 11.71
CA ASP A 92 2.62 9.10 10.93
C ASP A 92 3.35 10.19 10.13
N PHE A 93 4.36 10.85 10.71
CA PHE A 93 5.19 11.82 10.00
C PHE A 93 6.01 11.18 8.89
N ALA A 94 6.64 10.03 9.15
CA ALA A 94 7.42 9.34 8.13
C ALA A 94 6.54 8.94 6.93
N ILE A 95 5.35 8.39 7.19
CA ILE A 95 4.36 8.08 6.14
C ILE A 95 3.92 9.34 5.39
N TYR A 96 3.68 10.44 6.11
CA TYR A 96 3.37 11.72 5.49
C TYR A 96 4.49 12.16 4.53
N TYR A 97 5.75 12.17 4.97
CA TYR A 97 6.89 12.54 4.14
C TYR A 97 7.06 11.60 2.94
N LEU A 98 6.88 10.29 3.12
CA LEU A 98 6.87 9.34 2.01
C LEU A 98 5.80 9.70 0.96
N SER A 99 4.60 10.10 1.40
CA SER A 99 3.52 10.52 0.50
C SER A 99 3.80 11.81 -0.26
N GLN A 100 4.61 12.71 0.33
CA GLN A 100 5.05 13.96 -0.30
C GLN A 100 6.35 13.79 -1.12
N ASN A 101 6.88 12.57 -1.21
CA ASN A 101 8.18 12.27 -1.80
C ASN A 101 9.35 13.01 -1.13
N GLU A 102 9.20 13.40 0.15
CA GLU A 102 10.26 13.92 1.03
C GLU A 102 11.02 12.75 1.67
N PHE A 103 11.71 11.97 0.83
CA PHE A 103 12.23 10.66 1.21
C PHE A 103 13.33 10.73 2.27
N GLU A 104 14.17 11.75 2.23
CA GLU A 104 15.27 11.97 3.17
C GLU A 104 14.75 12.18 4.60
N LYS A 105 13.68 12.98 4.78
CA LYS A 105 13.07 13.18 6.10
C LYS A 105 12.46 11.90 6.65
N ALA A 106 11.81 11.11 5.80
CA ALA A 106 11.26 9.81 6.20
C ALA A 106 12.38 8.85 6.65
N ILE A 107 13.53 8.83 5.95
CA ILE A 107 14.67 7.97 6.32
C ILE A 107 15.20 8.33 7.71
N LEU A 108 15.36 9.62 8.03
CA LEU A 108 15.83 10.06 9.34
C LEU A 108 14.94 9.57 10.49
N ILE A 109 13.63 9.48 10.25
CA ILE A 109 12.69 8.91 11.23
C ILE A 109 12.84 7.39 11.30
N LYS A 110 12.93 6.70 10.15
CA LYS A 110 13.16 5.25 10.11
C LYS A 110 14.44 4.83 10.83
N GLU A 111 15.51 5.61 10.72
CA GLU A 111 16.79 5.34 11.41
C GLU A 111 16.65 5.36 12.94
N LYS A 112 15.71 6.16 13.46
CA LYS A 112 15.39 6.21 14.90
C LYS A 112 14.46 5.09 15.34
N MET A 113 13.73 4.48 14.41
CA MET A 113 12.75 3.42 14.65
C MET A 113 13.00 2.21 13.75
N PRO A 114 14.21 1.61 13.79
CA PRO A 114 14.57 0.52 12.89
C PRO A 114 13.70 -0.72 13.06
N ASP A 115 13.13 -0.90 14.26
CA ASP A 115 12.32 -2.07 14.62
C ASP A 115 10.81 -1.87 14.36
N ASP A 116 10.40 -0.72 13.82
CA ASP A 116 9.00 -0.46 13.49
C ASP A 116 8.60 -1.19 12.20
N ILE A 117 7.94 -2.34 12.38
CA ILE A 117 7.52 -3.23 11.30
C ILE A 117 6.59 -2.51 10.30
N ILE A 118 5.67 -1.68 10.78
CA ILE A 118 4.70 -0.98 9.94
C ILE A 118 5.44 0.05 9.08
N LEU A 119 6.33 0.86 9.67
CA LEU A 119 7.11 1.84 8.94
C LEU A 119 8.03 1.18 7.92
N ASN A 120 8.72 0.11 8.30
CA ASN A 120 9.55 -0.67 7.38
C ASN A 120 8.73 -1.17 6.19
N TYR A 121 7.51 -1.66 6.43
CA TYR A 121 6.64 -2.11 5.35
C TYR A 121 6.20 -0.97 4.42
N GLU A 122 5.94 0.23 4.95
CA GLU A 122 5.67 1.41 4.13
C GLU A 122 6.86 1.75 3.22
N PHE A 123 8.08 1.63 3.71
CA PHE A 123 9.29 1.77 2.88
C PHE A 123 9.38 0.70 1.79
N VAL A 124 9.09 -0.58 2.10
CA VAL A 124 9.05 -1.65 1.09
C VAL A 124 8.11 -1.27 -0.06
N LYS A 125 6.88 -0.82 0.25
CA LYS A 125 5.92 -0.40 -0.77
C LYS A 125 6.45 0.75 -1.63
N VAL A 126 7.08 1.76 -1.02
CA VAL A 126 7.63 2.90 -1.77
C VAL A 126 8.79 2.46 -2.67
N TYR A 127 9.72 1.66 -2.16
CA TYR A 127 10.85 1.16 -2.96
C TYR A 127 10.38 0.28 -4.13
N LEU A 128 9.42 -0.63 -3.90
CA LEU A 128 8.81 -1.42 -4.97
C LEU A 128 8.16 -0.52 -6.04
N SER A 129 7.45 0.53 -5.64
CA SER A 129 6.82 1.47 -6.57
C SER A 129 7.82 2.25 -7.43
N LYS A 130 9.04 2.45 -6.91
CA LYS A 130 10.18 3.07 -7.60
C LYS A 130 11.04 2.06 -8.37
N ASN A 131 10.67 0.78 -8.42
CA ASN A 131 11.46 -0.34 -8.97
C ASN A 131 12.85 -0.50 -8.30
N GLN A 132 13.00 -0.02 -7.07
CA GLN A 132 14.19 -0.16 -6.24
C GLN A 132 14.11 -1.50 -5.48
N PHE A 133 14.20 -2.60 -6.23
CA PHE A 133 13.92 -3.94 -5.70
C PHE A 133 14.96 -4.40 -4.66
N GLY A 134 16.22 -4.00 -4.79
CA GLY A 134 17.27 -4.38 -3.85
C GLY A 134 17.00 -3.84 -2.45
N GLU A 135 16.66 -2.56 -2.36
CA GLU A 135 16.33 -1.86 -1.12
C GLU A 135 15.03 -2.42 -0.50
N ALA A 136 14.02 -2.71 -1.33
CA ALA A 136 12.80 -3.35 -0.87
C ALA A 136 13.07 -4.73 -0.25
N LEU A 137 13.91 -5.57 -0.87
CA LEU A 137 14.24 -6.89 -0.35
C LEU A 137 15.05 -6.82 0.96
N ILE A 138 16.03 -5.92 1.04
CA ILE A 138 16.81 -5.70 2.29
C ILE A 138 15.89 -5.36 3.47
N ILE A 139 14.91 -4.46 3.26
CA ILE A 139 13.99 -4.08 4.32
C ILE A 139 12.99 -5.21 4.61
N SER A 140 12.60 -5.98 3.59
CA SER A 140 11.74 -7.16 3.76
C SER A 140 12.42 -8.22 4.65
N ASP A 141 13.73 -8.44 4.49
CA ASP A 141 14.50 -9.33 5.36
C ASP A 141 14.52 -8.84 6.81
N THR A 142 14.65 -7.53 7.03
CA THR A 142 14.52 -6.93 8.36
C THR A 142 13.13 -7.21 8.97
N ILE A 143 12.06 -7.04 8.21
CA ILE A 143 10.69 -7.33 8.67
C ILE A 143 10.54 -8.81 9.03
N LEU A 144 11.07 -9.73 8.21
CA LEU A 144 11.02 -11.17 8.47
C LEU A 144 11.80 -11.55 9.74
N ALA A 145 12.91 -10.86 10.04
CA ALA A 145 13.68 -11.08 11.25
C ALA A 145 12.96 -10.56 12.51
N LEU A 146 12.24 -9.44 12.39
CA LEU A 146 11.48 -8.83 13.50
C LEU A 146 10.15 -9.53 13.76
N ASP A 147 9.49 -10.04 12.71
CA ASP A 147 8.18 -10.67 12.78
C ASP A 147 8.17 -12.06 12.10
N PRO A 148 8.96 -13.03 12.57
CA PRO A 148 9.07 -14.35 11.93
C PRO A 148 7.79 -15.17 11.99
N LYS A 149 6.83 -14.79 12.85
CA LYS A 149 5.55 -15.50 13.06
C LYS A 149 4.37 -14.81 12.40
N ASN A 150 4.58 -13.67 11.75
CA ASN A 150 3.51 -12.84 11.18
C ASN A 150 2.48 -12.36 12.23
N ASP A 151 2.94 -12.01 13.43
CA ASP A 151 2.11 -11.45 14.49
C ASP A 151 1.50 -10.10 14.05
N SER A 152 2.19 -9.35 13.18
CA SER A 152 1.67 -8.11 12.59
C SER A 152 0.61 -8.33 11.51
N GLY A 153 0.53 -9.52 10.93
CA GLY A 153 -0.33 -9.82 9.78
C GLY A 153 0.16 -9.28 8.44
N ILE A 154 1.32 -8.60 8.37
CA ILE A 154 1.82 -7.90 7.17
C ILE A 154 2.48 -8.83 6.15
N LEU A 155 3.06 -9.97 6.58
CA LEU A 155 3.88 -10.80 5.69
C LEU A 155 3.16 -11.29 4.41
N PRO A 156 1.88 -11.72 4.45
CA PRO A 156 1.16 -12.12 3.24
C PRO A 156 1.02 -10.98 2.23
N ASP A 157 0.71 -9.76 2.70
CA ASP A 157 0.62 -8.58 1.86
C ASP A 157 2.00 -8.22 1.29
N MET A 158 3.04 -8.25 2.12
CA MET A 158 4.40 -7.94 1.70
C MET A 158 4.91 -8.91 0.63
N HIS A 159 4.77 -10.22 0.82
CA HIS A 159 5.14 -11.20 -0.18
C HIS A 159 4.33 -11.01 -1.47
N TYR A 160 3.01 -10.78 -1.36
CA TYR A 160 2.17 -10.50 -2.52
C TYR A 160 2.63 -9.27 -3.31
N GLU A 161 2.94 -8.15 -2.64
CA GLU A 161 3.38 -6.92 -3.31
C GLU A 161 4.77 -7.09 -3.98
N ILE A 162 5.71 -7.78 -3.33
CA ILE A 162 7.00 -8.14 -3.94
C ILE A 162 6.77 -8.97 -5.19
N ALA A 163 5.96 -10.02 -5.09
CA ALA A 163 5.68 -10.95 -6.19
C ALA A 163 5.04 -10.24 -7.38
N LEU A 164 4.01 -9.43 -7.13
CA LEU A 164 3.29 -8.67 -8.15
C LEU A 164 4.19 -7.64 -8.83
N SER A 165 5.07 -6.99 -8.08
CA SER A 165 6.00 -5.99 -8.63
C SER A 165 7.02 -6.65 -9.57
N HIS A 166 7.57 -7.81 -9.19
CA HIS A 166 8.49 -8.57 -10.05
C HIS A 166 7.77 -9.18 -11.26
N ALA A 167 6.56 -9.71 -11.09
CA ALA A 167 5.77 -10.25 -12.20
C ALA A 167 5.50 -9.21 -13.30
N ARG A 168 5.25 -7.94 -12.92
CA ARG A 168 5.10 -6.82 -13.86
C ARG A 168 6.37 -6.51 -14.65
N MET A 169 7.54 -6.80 -14.08
CA MET A 169 8.82 -6.56 -14.74
C MET A 169 9.14 -7.60 -15.80
N ILE A 170 8.63 -8.84 -15.69
CA ILE A 170 8.90 -9.94 -16.65
C ILE A 170 8.61 -9.52 -18.10
N GLN A 171 7.50 -8.81 -18.34
CA GLN A 171 7.15 -8.34 -19.69
C GLN A 171 7.97 -7.13 -20.16
N ARG A 172 8.56 -6.39 -19.23
CA ARG A 172 9.26 -5.12 -19.49
C ARG A 172 10.78 -5.27 -19.50
N SER A 173 11.29 -6.41 -19.06
CA SER A 173 12.71 -6.70 -18.93
C SER A 173 13.29 -7.31 -20.20
N THR A 174 14.62 -7.21 -20.34
CA THR A 174 15.36 -7.99 -21.34
C THR A 174 15.32 -9.49 -21.00
N GLU A 175 15.72 -10.32 -21.95
CA GLU A 175 15.72 -11.77 -21.77
C GLU A 175 16.64 -12.21 -20.61
N GLU A 176 17.78 -11.54 -20.45
CA GLU A 176 18.76 -11.84 -19.39
C GLU A 176 18.19 -11.59 -17.99
N LEU A 177 17.32 -10.60 -17.83
CA LEU A 177 16.72 -10.22 -16.54
C LEU A 177 15.38 -10.91 -16.28
N ARG A 178 14.70 -11.36 -17.34
CA ARG A 178 13.36 -11.96 -17.28
C ARG A 178 13.30 -13.11 -16.27
N GLN A 179 14.30 -13.99 -16.30
CA GLN A 179 14.33 -15.17 -15.44
C GLN A 179 14.45 -14.80 -13.95
N GLY A 180 15.28 -13.81 -13.61
CA GLY A 180 15.42 -13.35 -12.22
C GLY A 180 14.13 -12.75 -11.65
N TYR A 181 13.42 -11.93 -12.45
CA TYR A 181 12.11 -11.42 -12.05
C TYR A 181 11.07 -12.52 -11.89
N PHE A 182 11.08 -13.50 -12.80
CA PHE A 182 10.21 -14.66 -12.73
C PHE A 182 10.46 -15.49 -11.46
N ASP A 183 11.71 -15.78 -11.12
CA ASP A 183 12.05 -16.61 -9.97
C ASP A 183 11.62 -15.95 -8.65
N ILE A 184 11.83 -14.63 -8.51
CA ILE A 184 11.38 -13.88 -7.33
C ILE A 184 9.85 -13.84 -7.26
N ALA A 185 9.17 -13.57 -8.39
CA ALA A 185 7.70 -13.52 -8.43
C ALA A 185 7.07 -14.84 -8.00
N VAL A 186 7.54 -15.95 -8.57
CA VAL A 186 7.06 -17.30 -8.21
C VAL A 186 7.34 -17.61 -6.75
N THR A 187 8.55 -17.35 -6.27
CA THR A 187 8.95 -17.62 -4.88
C THR A 187 8.03 -16.91 -3.90
N HIS A 188 7.75 -15.63 -4.12
CA HIS A 188 6.94 -14.85 -3.20
C HIS A 188 5.44 -15.15 -3.31
N PHE A 189 4.89 -15.42 -4.50
CA PHE A 189 3.51 -15.92 -4.60
C PHE A 189 3.35 -17.27 -3.90
N GLN A 190 4.30 -18.19 -4.09
CA GLN A 190 4.27 -19.49 -3.44
C GLN A 190 4.35 -19.37 -1.92
N MET A 191 5.15 -18.42 -1.40
CA MET A 191 5.20 -18.12 0.03
C MET A 191 3.82 -17.75 0.59
N VAL A 192 3.04 -16.93 -0.15
CA VAL A 192 1.66 -16.59 0.24
C VAL A 192 0.78 -17.83 0.25
N ILE A 193 0.89 -18.64 -0.80
CA ILE A 193 0.06 -19.82 -1.01
C ILE A 193 0.29 -20.87 0.09
N ASP A 194 1.55 -21.14 0.40
CA ASP A 194 1.94 -22.25 1.27
C ASP A 194 1.85 -21.90 2.75
N LYS A 195 2.28 -20.69 3.13
CA LYS A 195 2.37 -20.29 4.54
C LYS A 195 1.13 -19.59 5.06
N TYR A 196 0.32 -19.01 4.17
CA TYR A 196 -0.85 -18.23 4.54
C TYR A 196 -2.10 -18.68 3.77
N PRO A 197 -2.52 -19.96 3.90
CA PRO A 197 -3.65 -20.52 3.18
C PRO A 197 -4.98 -19.77 3.42
N ASP A 198 -5.20 -19.31 4.64
CA ASP A 198 -6.45 -18.65 5.04
C ASP A 198 -6.44 -17.11 4.83
N ASN A 199 -5.35 -16.54 4.32
CA ASN A 199 -5.25 -15.10 4.10
C ASN A 199 -5.96 -14.68 2.82
N MET A 200 -6.57 -13.50 2.80
CA MET A 200 -7.27 -12.95 1.61
C MET A 200 -6.37 -12.82 0.36
N ARG A 201 -5.04 -12.81 0.52
CA ARG A 201 -4.07 -12.79 -0.58
C ARG A 201 -3.85 -14.16 -1.22
N ASN A 202 -4.33 -15.25 -0.62
CA ASN A 202 -4.05 -16.60 -1.09
C ASN A 202 -4.58 -16.85 -2.50
N GLU A 203 -5.90 -16.75 -2.70
CA GLU A 203 -6.53 -17.04 -3.99
C GLU A 203 -6.05 -16.09 -5.10
N VAL A 204 -5.87 -14.80 -4.79
CA VAL A 204 -5.33 -13.83 -5.75
C VAL A 204 -3.86 -14.09 -6.07
N SER A 205 -3.07 -14.65 -5.13
CA SER A 205 -1.70 -15.10 -5.41
C SER A 205 -1.69 -16.32 -6.32
N GLN A 206 -2.61 -17.28 -6.15
CA GLN A 206 -2.74 -18.40 -7.09
C GLN A 206 -3.08 -17.91 -8.51
N LEU A 207 -4.02 -16.95 -8.63
CA LEU A 207 -4.39 -16.35 -9.91
C LEU A 207 -3.17 -15.73 -10.59
N TYR A 208 -2.43 -14.86 -9.89
CA TYR A 208 -1.27 -14.19 -10.48
C TYR A 208 -0.07 -15.11 -10.65
N LEU A 209 0.08 -16.16 -9.85
CA LEU A 209 1.09 -17.20 -10.07
C LEU A 209 0.84 -17.91 -11.41
N GLY A 210 -0.41 -18.30 -11.68
CA GLY A 210 -0.82 -18.86 -12.97
C GLY A 210 -0.46 -17.93 -14.12
N VAL A 211 -0.84 -16.66 -14.04
CA VAL A 211 -0.48 -15.64 -15.04
C VAL A 211 1.04 -15.49 -15.17
N THR A 212 1.79 -15.50 -14.07
CA THR A 212 3.25 -15.35 -14.08
C THR A 212 3.92 -16.49 -14.84
N TYR A 213 3.45 -17.73 -14.70
CA TYR A 213 3.94 -18.86 -15.50
C TYR A 213 3.70 -18.67 -17.01
N SER A 214 2.55 -18.13 -17.41
CA SER A 214 2.26 -17.92 -18.84
C SER A 214 3.13 -16.83 -19.46
N LEU A 215 3.59 -15.84 -18.67
CA LEU A 215 4.48 -14.76 -19.15
C LEU A 215 5.83 -15.26 -19.66
N VAL A 216 6.26 -16.45 -19.22
CA VAL A 216 7.52 -17.10 -19.62
C VAL A 216 7.28 -18.36 -20.44
N GLY A 217 6.07 -18.52 -21.01
CA GLY A 217 5.73 -19.64 -21.88
C GLY A 217 5.53 -20.99 -21.17
N LYS A 218 5.50 -21.03 -19.83
CA LYS A 218 5.22 -22.24 -19.05
C LYS A 218 3.70 -22.50 -19.00
N TYR A 219 3.10 -22.72 -20.16
CA TYR A 219 1.65 -22.78 -20.32
C TYR A 219 1.00 -23.94 -19.57
N ASP A 220 1.60 -25.13 -19.57
CA ASP A 220 1.04 -26.30 -18.88
C ASP A 220 0.94 -26.05 -17.36
N THR A 221 2.00 -25.53 -16.74
CA THR A 221 2.01 -25.17 -15.32
C THR A 221 1.02 -24.04 -15.01
N SER A 222 0.93 -23.06 -15.90
CA SER A 222 -0.04 -21.96 -15.79
C SER A 222 -1.49 -22.47 -15.78
N ILE A 223 -1.82 -23.35 -16.73
CA ILE A 223 -3.13 -23.99 -16.86
C ILE A 223 -3.46 -24.80 -15.60
N GLU A 224 -2.52 -25.64 -15.13
CA GLU A 224 -2.72 -26.46 -13.95
C GLU A 224 -3.04 -25.62 -12.70
N VAL A 225 -2.30 -24.53 -12.48
CA VAL A 225 -2.52 -23.63 -11.34
C VAL A 225 -3.90 -22.97 -11.43
N LEU A 226 -4.29 -22.46 -12.60
CA LEU A 226 -5.58 -21.79 -12.77
C LEU A 226 -6.77 -22.76 -12.69
N GLU A 227 -6.65 -23.97 -13.23
CA GLU A 227 -7.68 -25.00 -13.11
C GLU A 227 -7.90 -25.42 -11.66
N LYS A 228 -6.82 -25.63 -10.89
CA LYS A 228 -6.90 -25.89 -9.46
C LYS A 228 -7.64 -24.77 -8.74
N LEU A 229 -7.28 -23.50 -9.00
CA LEU A 229 -7.95 -22.34 -8.42
C LEU A 229 -9.45 -22.31 -8.73
N ILE A 230 -9.84 -22.46 -10.01
CA ILE A 230 -11.23 -22.43 -10.47
C ILE A 230 -12.09 -23.51 -9.78
N ASN A 231 -11.49 -24.66 -9.47
CA ASN A 231 -12.19 -25.79 -8.87
C ASN A 231 -12.49 -25.62 -7.38
N HIS A 232 -11.79 -24.71 -6.67
CA HIS A 232 -11.98 -24.52 -5.22
C HIS A 232 -12.42 -23.11 -4.82
N THR A 233 -12.13 -22.07 -5.62
CA THR A 233 -12.48 -20.69 -5.25
C THR A 233 -14.00 -20.49 -5.19
N SER A 234 -14.42 -19.77 -4.16
CA SER A 234 -15.81 -19.33 -4.01
C SER A 234 -16.03 -17.86 -4.44
N ASP A 235 -14.94 -17.12 -4.67
CA ASP A 235 -15.00 -15.73 -5.12
C ASP A 235 -15.33 -15.69 -6.62
N VAL A 236 -16.51 -15.18 -6.95
CA VAL A 236 -17.02 -15.09 -8.32
C VAL A 236 -16.11 -14.23 -9.22
N ASN A 237 -15.51 -13.17 -8.67
CA ASN A 237 -14.63 -12.30 -9.44
C ASN A 237 -13.28 -12.98 -9.72
N ILE A 238 -12.72 -13.68 -8.72
CA ILE A 238 -11.48 -14.44 -8.91
C ILE A 238 -11.70 -15.58 -9.90
N LYS A 239 -12.79 -16.34 -9.75
CA LYS A 239 -13.16 -17.42 -10.67
C LYS A 239 -13.27 -16.92 -12.10
N LYS A 240 -14.05 -15.86 -12.33
CA LYS A 240 -14.23 -15.26 -13.66
C LYS A 240 -12.88 -14.83 -14.27
N ARG A 241 -12.03 -14.14 -13.49
CA ARG A 241 -10.71 -13.72 -13.96
C ARG A 241 -9.81 -14.91 -14.28
N ALA A 242 -9.85 -15.97 -13.48
CA ALA A 242 -9.07 -17.19 -13.73
C ALA A 242 -9.53 -17.88 -15.02
N GLU A 243 -10.84 -17.99 -15.24
CA GLU A 243 -11.42 -18.55 -16.47
C GLU A 243 -11.03 -17.73 -17.72
N GLU A 244 -11.11 -16.40 -17.66
CA GLU A 244 -10.69 -15.51 -18.74
C GLU A 244 -9.20 -15.68 -19.08
N ASN A 245 -8.33 -15.73 -18.06
CA ASN A 245 -6.90 -15.97 -18.27
C ASN A 245 -6.65 -17.36 -18.86
N LEU A 246 -7.32 -18.39 -18.35
CA LEU A 246 -7.17 -19.77 -18.81
C LEU A 246 -7.51 -19.92 -20.30
N ILE A 247 -8.57 -19.26 -20.78
CA ILE A 247 -8.93 -19.21 -22.20
C ILE A 247 -7.79 -18.58 -23.01
N SER A 248 -7.33 -17.39 -22.61
CA SER A 248 -6.24 -16.68 -23.30
C SER A 248 -4.95 -17.51 -23.35
N ILE A 249 -4.61 -18.17 -22.25
CA ILE A 249 -3.39 -18.98 -22.13
C ILE A 249 -3.44 -20.21 -23.04
N ARG A 250 -4.58 -20.92 -23.08
CA ARG A 250 -4.77 -22.07 -23.98
C ARG A 250 -4.65 -21.68 -25.45
N GLN A 251 -5.17 -20.52 -25.82
CA GLN A 251 -5.00 -19.99 -27.17
C GLN A 251 -3.53 -19.72 -27.49
N SER A 252 -2.81 -19.00 -26.61
CA SER A 252 -1.38 -18.75 -26.80
C SER A 252 -0.54 -20.04 -26.86
N ALA A 253 -0.89 -21.05 -26.08
CA ALA A 253 -0.23 -22.36 -26.12
C ALA A 253 -0.43 -23.07 -27.47
N ALA A 254 -1.64 -23.03 -28.03
CA ALA A 254 -1.94 -23.60 -29.34
C ALA A 254 -1.21 -22.86 -30.46
N ASP A 255 -1.18 -21.52 -30.40
CA ASP A 255 -0.47 -20.68 -31.38
C ASP A 255 1.04 -20.95 -31.35
N ALA A 256 1.63 -21.14 -30.16
CA ALA A 256 3.04 -21.50 -30.01
C ALA A 256 3.35 -22.91 -30.55
N ALA A 257 2.44 -23.86 -30.38
CA ALA A 257 2.60 -25.24 -30.88
C ALA A 257 2.44 -25.35 -32.40
N GLY A 258 1.63 -24.50 -33.03
CA GLY A 258 1.41 -24.49 -34.49
C GLY A 258 2.47 -23.77 -35.31
N ASN A 259 3.38 -23.03 -34.66
CA ASN A 259 4.48 -22.29 -35.30
C ASN A 259 5.85 -22.99 -35.22
N ASN A 260 5.89 -24.22 -34.68
CA ASN A 260 7.07 -25.10 -34.63
C ASN A 260 6.93 -26.26 -35.62
#